data_AF-I2Q013-F1
#
_entry.id   AF-I2Q013-F1
#
_cell.length_a   1.000
_cell.length_b   1.000
_cell.length_c   1.000
_cell.angle_alpha   90.00
_cell.angle_beta   90.00
_cell.angle_gamma   90.00
#
_symmetry.space_group_name_H-M   'P 1'
#
loop_
_entity.id
_entity.type
_entity.pdbx_description
1 polymer ?
#
loop_
_entity_poly.entity_id
_entity_poly.type
_entity_poly.pdbx_seq_one_letter_code
_entity_poly.pdbx_strand_id
1 'polypeptide(L)'
;MHGYPSTIATRQDVVNLLAEERYAARALAYLQILLDERYGWVLQGQIPLDAPAPTVAGHKIEDVADEAGTVTQRYLYQWMVSPHTALDRLGVTAAEAVAWGCVDQVVEAPGDREGRSGVQT
;
A
#
# COMPACT_ATOMS: atom_id res chain seq x y z
N MET A 1 -7.02 -27.00 -20.56
CA MET A 1 -5.92 -26.33 -19.84
C MET A 1 -6.04 -26.71 -18.37
N HIS A 2 -5.04 -27.41 -17.81
CA HIS A 2 -5.05 -27.85 -16.40
C HIS A 2 -3.89 -27.19 -15.66
N GLY A 3 -4.14 -26.06 -15.01
CA GLY A 3 -3.13 -25.31 -14.26
C GLY A 3 -3.68 -23.97 -13.77
N TYR A 4 -3.10 -23.46 -12.68
CA TYR A 4 -3.42 -22.11 -12.20
C TYR A 4 -3.02 -21.08 -13.27
N PRO A 5 -3.87 -20.08 -13.56
CA PRO A 5 -3.57 -19.12 -14.62
C PRO A 5 -2.32 -18.29 -14.28
N SER A 6 -1.56 -17.93 -15.31
CA SER A 6 -0.39 -17.05 -15.18
C SER A 6 -0.78 -15.59 -14.90
N THR A 7 -2.00 -15.20 -15.28
CA THR A 7 -2.51 -13.83 -15.17
C THR A 7 -3.95 -13.85 -14.65
N ILE A 8 -4.24 -12.97 -13.70
CA ILE A 8 -5.58 -12.72 -13.17
C ILE A 8 -5.85 -11.24 -13.46
N ALA A 9 -6.82 -10.95 -14.32
CA ALA A 9 -7.01 -9.60 -14.87
C ALA A 9 -8.34 -8.99 -14.45
N THR A 10 -9.31 -9.81 -14.07
CA THR A 10 -10.67 -9.35 -13.77
C THR A 10 -11.19 -9.93 -12.47
N ARG A 11 -12.19 -9.24 -11.89
CA ARG A 11 -12.99 -9.73 -10.77
C ARG A 11 -13.57 -11.12 -11.04
N GLN A 12 -14.01 -11.39 -12.27
CA GLN A 12 -14.60 -12.69 -12.60
C GLN A 12 -13.57 -13.82 -12.56
N ASP A 13 -12.32 -13.56 -12.95
CA ASP A 13 -11.24 -14.56 -12.84
C ASP A 13 -11.04 -14.98 -11.38
N VAL A 14 -11.04 -14.00 -10.47
CA VAL A 14 -10.94 -14.24 -9.03
C VAL A 14 -12.09 -15.11 -8.54
N VAL A 15 -13.34 -14.74 -8.87
CA VAL A 15 -14.53 -15.50 -8.47
C VAL A 15 -14.45 -16.95 -8.97
N ASN A 16 -14.04 -17.15 -10.22
CA ASN A 16 -13.89 -18.49 -10.80
C ASN A 16 -12.82 -19.31 -10.05
N LEU A 17 -11.68 -18.70 -9.72
CA LEU A 17 -10.59 -19.36 -8.99
C LEU A 17 -10.98 -19.68 -7.53
N LEU A 18 -11.75 -18.81 -6.88
CA LEU A 18 -12.26 -19.06 -5.53
C LEU A 18 -13.30 -20.18 -5.50
N ALA A 19 -14.09 -20.35 -6.56
CA ALA A 19 -15.04 -21.45 -6.69
C ALA A 19 -14.37 -22.82 -6.90
N GLU A 20 -13.11 -22.85 -7.32
CA GLU A 20 -12.33 -24.08 -7.46
C GLU A 20 -11.50 -24.37 -6.20
N GLU A 21 -11.88 -25.39 -5.42
CA GLU A 21 -11.22 -25.74 -4.14
C GLU A 21 -9.69 -25.85 -4.25
N ARG A 22 -9.18 -26.44 -5.34
CA ARG A 22 -7.74 -26.60 -5.59
C ARG A 22 -6.98 -25.28 -5.78
N TYR A 23 -7.68 -24.19 -6.10
CA TYR A 23 -7.10 -22.88 -6.40
C TYR A 23 -7.49 -21.80 -5.39
N ALA A 24 -8.56 -22.00 -4.62
CA ALA A 24 -9.09 -21.03 -3.66
C ALA A 24 -8.02 -20.48 -2.70
N ALA A 25 -7.21 -21.34 -2.09
CA ALA A 25 -6.14 -20.90 -1.18
C ALA A 25 -5.11 -19.98 -1.86
N ARG A 26 -4.75 -20.30 -3.11
CA ARG A 26 -3.78 -19.50 -3.88
C ARG A 26 -4.38 -18.18 -4.37
N ALA A 27 -5.66 -18.19 -4.73
CA ALA A 27 -6.40 -16.98 -5.08
C ALA A 27 -6.55 -16.03 -3.88
N LEU A 28 -6.85 -16.55 -2.69
CA LEU A 28 -6.89 -15.75 -1.46
C LEU A 28 -5.52 -15.18 -1.10
N ALA A 29 -4.44 -15.96 -1.23
CA ALA A 29 -3.09 -15.46 -1.01
C ALA A 29 -2.72 -14.32 -1.99
N TYR A 30 -3.13 -14.44 -3.26
CA TYR A 30 -2.94 -13.37 -4.24
C TYR A 30 -3.73 -12.11 -3.87
N LEU A 31 -5.01 -12.24 -3.50
CA LEU A 31 -5.82 -11.11 -3.05
C LEU A 31 -5.27 -10.45 -1.78
N GLN A 32 -4.72 -11.24 -0.85
CA GLN A 32 -4.10 -10.72 0.36
C GLN A 32 -2.92 -9.81 0.02
N ILE A 33 -2.04 -10.22 -0.91
CA ILE A 33 -0.92 -9.39 -1.36
C ILE A 33 -1.43 -8.05 -1.91
N LEU A 34 -2.45 -8.08 -2.78
CA LEU A 34 -3.03 -6.85 -3.34
C LEU A 34 -3.69 -5.96 -2.27
N LEU A 35 -4.31 -6.59 -1.27
CA LEU A 35 -4.96 -5.91 -0.15
C LEU A 35 -3.93 -5.23 0.77
N ASP A 36 -2.78 -5.84 0.98
CA ASP A 36 -1.69 -5.31 1.81
C ASP A 36 -0.95 -4.17 1.09
N GLU A 37 -0.77 -4.28 -0.23
CA GLU A 37 -0.14 -3.27 -1.09
C GLU A 37 -0.97 -2.00 -1.30
N ARG A 38 -2.19 -1.94 -0.75
CA ARG A 38 -3.06 -0.78 -0.91
C ARG A 38 -2.54 0.47 -0.21
N TYR A 39 -1.70 0.33 0.81
CA TYR A 39 -1.14 1.44 1.56
C TYR A 39 0.16 1.92 0.92
N GLY A 40 0.34 3.24 0.87
CA GLY A 40 1.55 3.83 0.34
C GLY A 40 1.69 5.31 0.66
N TRP A 41 2.86 5.86 0.35
CA TRP A 41 3.12 7.30 0.41
C TRP A 41 2.48 7.97 -0.81
N VAL A 42 1.40 8.71 -0.57
CA VAL A 42 0.67 9.46 -1.60
C VAL A 42 1.09 10.93 -1.53
N LEU A 43 1.53 11.46 -2.66
CA LEU A 43 1.90 12.87 -2.80
C LEU A 43 0.67 13.76 -2.55
N GLN A 44 0.75 14.63 -1.55
CA GLN A 44 -0.27 15.63 -1.25
C GLN A 44 -0.03 16.93 -2.00
N GLY A 45 1.23 17.24 -2.30
CA GLY A 45 1.60 18.40 -3.10
C GLY A 45 2.97 18.97 -2.73
N GLN A 46 3.32 20.06 -3.40
CA GLN A 46 4.51 20.84 -3.09
C GLN A 46 4.22 21.80 -1.92
N ILE A 47 5.18 21.94 -1.01
CA ILE A 47 5.11 22.87 0.13
C ILE A 47 6.27 23.87 0.08
N PRO A 48 6.16 25.02 0.77
CA PRO A 48 7.27 25.97 0.90
C PRO A 48 8.54 25.32 1.49
N LEU A 49 9.71 25.79 1.05
CA LEU A 49 11.01 25.26 1.50
C LEU A 49 11.28 25.52 3.00
N ASP A 50 10.63 26.51 3.58
CA ASP A 50 10.69 26.89 4.99
C ASP A 50 9.54 26.31 5.82
N ALA A 51 8.66 25.51 5.21
CA ALA A 51 7.55 24.89 5.91
C ALA A 51 8.06 23.97 7.03
N PRO A 52 7.44 24.01 8.23
CA PRO A 52 7.82 23.14 9.33
C PRO A 52 7.55 21.67 8.98
N ALA A 53 8.36 20.78 9.53
CA ALA A 53 8.11 19.35 9.40
C ALA A 53 6.75 18.98 10.01
N PRO A 54 5.99 18.07 9.37
CA PRO A 54 4.73 17.61 9.94
C PRO A 54 4.98 16.93 11.29
N THR A 55 4.16 17.27 12.27
CA THR A 55 4.20 16.68 13.62
C THR A 55 3.30 15.46 13.76
N VAL A 56 2.57 15.11 12.70
CA VAL A 56 1.56 14.06 12.70
C VAL A 56 2.13 12.81 12.04
N ALA A 57 1.98 11.67 12.71
CA ALA A 57 2.34 10.36 12.18
C ALA A 57 1.68 10.12 10.81
N GLY A 58 2.39 9.40 9.94
CA GLY A 58 1.91 9.14 8.58
C GLY A 58 2.04 10.33 7.62
N HIS A 59 2.83 11.35 7.94
CA HIS A 59 3.27 12.36 6.99
C HIS A 59 4.79 12.32 6.85
N LYS A 60 5.30 12.49 5.64
CA LYS A 60 6.75 12.68 5.40
C LYS A 60 6.97 13.84 4.44
N ILE A 61 8.17 14.41 4.52
CA ILE A 61 8.67 15.38 3.55
C ILE A 61 9.74 14.71 2.69
N GLU A 62 9.73 15.02 1.40
CA GLU A 62 10.80 14.65 0.47
C GLU A 62 11.35 15.91 -0.20
N ASP A 63 12.65 16.10 -0.08
CA ASP A 63 13.37 17.25 -0.63
C ASP A 63 14.05 16.84 -1.95
N VAL A 64 13.84 17.66 -2.99
CA VAL A 64 14.53 17.52 -4.27
C VAL A 64 15.60 18.60 -4.35
N ALA A 65 16.85 18.17 -4.43
CA ALA A 65 18.00 19.03 -4.58
C ALA A 65 18.49 19.07 -6.04
N ASP A 66 19.08 20.20 -6.43
CA ASP A 66 19.80 20.32 -7.71
C ASP A 66 21.18 19.63 -7.66
N GLU A 67 21.93 19.70 -8.77
CA GLU A 67 23.29 19.14 -8.87
C GLU A 67 24.28 19.78 -7.87
N ALA A 68 23.99 20.98 -7.37
CA ALA A 68 24.79 21.67 -6.36
C ALA A 68 24.37 21.32 -4.92
N GLY A 69 23.36 20.47 -4.75
CA GLY A 69 22.84 20.07 -3.44
C GLY A 69 21.91 21.10 -2.79
N THR A 70 21.46 22.12 -3.52
CA THR A 70 20.49 23.10 -3.02
C THR A 70 19.08 22.56 -3.19
N VAL A 71 18.30 22.52 -2.10
CA VAL A 71 16.89 22.09 -2.16
C VAL A 71 16.10 23.11 -2.99
N THR A 72 15.54 22.67 -4.11
CA THR A 72 14.74 23.50 -5.02
C THR A 72 13.25 23.23 -4.89
N GLN A 73 12.87 22.03 -4.47
CA GLN A 73 11.48 21.64 -4.27
C GLN A 73 11.34 20.79 -3.02
N ARG A 74 10.21 20.94 -2.34
CA ARG A 74 9.84 20.18 -1.15
C ARG A 74 8.43 19.64 -1.32
N TYR A 75 8.24 18.35 -1.09
CA TYR A 75 6.97 17.67 -1.29
C TYR A 75 6.47 17.03 0.00
N LEU A 76 5.17 17.20 0.27
CA LEU A 76 4.49 16.52 1.36
C LEU A 76 3.86 15.24 0.85
N TYR A 77 4.12 14.13 1.53
CA TYR A 77 3.47 12.86 1.31
C TYR A 77 2.70 12.44 2.55
N GLN A 78 1.61 11.72 2.34
CA GLN A 78 0.80 11.12 3.39
C GLN A 78 0.74 9.60 3.18
N TRP A 79 0.95 8.84 4.26
CA TRP A 79 0.72 7.40 4.27
C TRP A 79 -0.77 7.14 4.37
N MET A 80 -1.35 6.63 3.30
CA MET A 80 -2.77 6.35 3.23
C MET A 80 -3.05 5.25 2.22
N VAL A 81 -4.32 4.83 2.13
CA VAL A 81 -4.75 3.96 1.04
C VAL A 81 -4.58 4.71 -0.27
N SER A 82 -3.82 4.13 -1.19
CA SER A 82 -3.63 4.66 -2.54
C SER A 82 -4.98 4.74 -3.26
N PRO A 83 -5.32 5.83 -3.95
CA PRO A 83 -6.59 5.97 -4.65
C PRO A 83 -6.73 5.04 -5.86
N HIS A 84 -5.64 4.37 -6.29
CA HIS A 84 -5.60 3.52 -7.49
C HIS A 84 -4.87 2.20 -7.22
N THR A 85 -5.38 1.44 -6.23
CA THR A 85 -4.78 0.17 -5.81
C THR A 85 -4.87 -0.88 -6.92
N ALA A 86 -3.98 -1.87 -6.90
CA ALA A 86 -4.08 -3.00 -7.81
C ALA A 86 -5.37 -3.81 -7.59
N LEU A 87 -5.88 -3.83 -6.36
CA LEU A 87 -7.16 -4.44 -6.00
C LEU A 87 -8.35 -3.74 -6.69
N ASP A 88 -8.36 -2.41 -6.69
CA ASP A 88 -9.41 -1.62 -7.37
C ASP A 88 -9.35 -1.82 -8.89
N ARG A 89 -8.16 -1.93 -9.48
CA ARG A 89 -8.00 -2.22 -10.92
C ARG A 89 -8.51 -3.60 -11.30
N LEU A 90 -8.44 -4.55 -10.38
CA LEU A 90 -9.04 -5.88 -10.54
C LEU A 90 -10.57 -5.83 -10.46
N GLY A 91 -11.14 -4.71 -9.99
CA GLY A 91 -12.56 -4.54 -9.74
C GLY A 91 -13.02 -5.21 -8.45
N VAL A 92 -12.12 -5.44 -7.50
CA VAL A 92 -12.42 -6.04 -6.19
C VAL A 92 -12.25 -4.96 -5.13
N THR A 93 -13.23 -4.82 -4.24
CA THR A 93 -13.10 -3.93 -3.08
C THR A 93 -12.39 -4.65 -1.93
N ALA A 94 -11.79 -3.88 -1.02
CA ALA A 94 -11.22 -4.44 0.22
C ALA A 94 -12.26 -5.23 1.02
N ALA A 95 -13.50 -4.71 1.10
CA ALA A 95 -14.60 -5.39 1.79
C ALA A 95 -14.96 -6.75 1.15
N GLU A 96 -14.97 -6.84 -0.18
CA GLU A 96 -15.19 -8.11 -0.88
C GLU A 96 -14.05 -9.10 -0.63
N ALA A 97 -12.80 -8.65 -0.70
CA ALA A 97 -11.64 -9.50 -0.40
C ALA A 97 -11.73 -10.08 1.01
N VAL A 98 -12.12 -9.27 2.00
CA VAL A 98 -12.34 -9.71 3.39
C VAL A 98 -13.50 -10.68 3.50
N ALA A 99 -14.62 -10.40 2.82
CA ALA A 99 -15.77 -11.30 2.79
C ALA A 99 -15.43 -12.68 2.17
N TRP A 100 -14.45 -12.73 1.27
CA TRP A 100 -13.94 -13.97 0.69
C TRP A 100 -12.90 -14.70 1.56
N GLY A 101 -12.40 -14.06 2.62
CA GLY A 101 -11.50 -14.68 3.60
C GLY A 101 -10.12 -14.05 3.72
N CYS A 102 -9.84 -12.92 3.05
CA CYS A 102 -8.65 -12.12 3.35
C CYS A 102 -8.77 -11.44 4.73
N VAL A 103 -7.64 -11.13 5.34
CA VAL A 103 -7.59 -10.41 6.61
C VAL A 103 -7.25 -8.97 6.34
N ASP A 104 -8.13 -8.07 6.79
CA ASP A 104 -7.84 -6.65 6.70
C ASP A 104 -6.87 -6.22 7.80
N GLN A 105 -5.60 -6.04 7.44
CA GLN A 105 -4.60 -5.47 8.34
C GLN A 105 -4.40 -4.00 7.99
N VAL A 106 -4.61 -3.13 8.97
CA VAL A 106 -4.21 -1.72 8.85
C VAL A 106 -2.69 -1.67 8.89
N VAL A 107 -2.07 -1.29 7.77
CA VAL A 107 -0.61 -1.14 7.68
C VAL A 107 -0.25 0.26 8.15
N GLU A 108 0.43 0.33 9.30
CA GLU A 108 0.98 1.58 9.81
C GLU A 108 2.07 2.14 8.90
N ALA A 109 2.27 3.46 8.93
CA ALA A 109 3.30 4.10 8.13
C ALA A 109 4.69 3.51 8.47
N PRO A 110 5.53 3.19 7.47
CA PRO A 110 6.90 2.78 7.70
C PRO A 110 7.66 3.97 8.30
N GLY A 111 7.76 3.98 9.63
CA GLY A 111 8.26 5.12 10.41
C GLY A 111 8.12 4.96 11.93
N ASP A 112 7.35 3.98 12.42
CA ASP A 112 7.14 3.77 13.88
C ASP A 112 8.06 2.69 14.52
N ARG A 113 9.08 2.18 13.80
CA ARG A 113 9.99 1.12 14.30
C ARG A 113 11.34 1.59 14.82
N GLU A 114 11.53 2.87 15.10
CA GLU A 114 12.70 3.39 15.84
C GLU A 114 12.26 4.15 17.10
N GLY A 115 11.86 3.39 18.14
CA GLY A 115 11.46 3.96 19.43
C GLY A 115 11.57 3.03 20.65
N ARG A 116 12.25 1.88 20.51
CA ARG A 116 12.64 1.03 21.66
C ARG A 116 14.05 0.49 21.48
N SER A 117 15.04 1.37 21.40
CA SER A 117 16.38 1.00 21.89
C SER A 117 16.43 1.40 23.35
N GLY A 118 16.38 0.39 24.21
CA GLY A 118 16.45 0.58 25.65
C GLY A 118 17.68 1.38 26.04
N VAL A 119 17.46 2.39 26.86
CA VAL A 119 18.46 2.84 27.83
C VAL A 119 18.76 1.61 28.70
N GLN A 120 19.90 0.96 28.48
CA GLN A 120 20.54 0.18 29.53
C GLN A 120 21.49 1.13 30.25
N THR A 121 21.06 1.54 31.44
CA THR A 121 21.93 2.00 32.55
C THR A 121 22.89 0.89 32.97
#